data_AF-A0A9P5XKH5-F1
#
_entry.id   AF-A0A9P5XKH5-F1
#
_cell.length_a   1.000
_cell.length_b   1.000
_cell.length_c   1.000
_cell.angle_alpha   90.00
_cell.angle_beta   90.00
_cell.angle_gamma   90.00
#
_symmetry.space_group_name_H-M   'P 1'
#
loop_
_entity.id
_entity.type
_entity.pdbx_description
1 polymer ?
#
loop_
_entity_poly.entity_id
_entity_poly.type
_entity_poly.pdbx_seq_one_letter_code
_entity_poly.pdbx_strand_id
1 'polypeptide(L)' 'MGHGSIKEDPAIERFNTMRETSYLRFKWTPATVRTALLGFIVVPSAIYYFADKYHVRWDWVGRRRGQPLDTVAAKAQQSE' A
#
# COMPACT_ATOMS: atom_id res chain seq x y z
N MET A 1 48.59 11.99 -0.14
CA MET A 1 47.13 11.87 0.08
C MET A 1 46.76 10.46 -0.31
N GLY A 2 46.29 9.67 0.67
CA GLY A 2 46.29 8.21 0.61
C GLY A 2 45.42 7.63 -0.51
N HIS A 3 45.90 6.55 -1.11
CA HIS A 3 45.06 5.66 -1.90
C HIS A 3 44.00 5.10 -0.96
N GLY A 4 42.72 5.37 -1.25
CA GLY A 4 41.61 4.79 -0.50
C GLY A 4 41.76 3.27 -0.42
N SER A 5 41.30 2.67 0.68
CA SER A 5 41.43 1.22 0.92
C SER A 5 40.69 0.35 -0.10
N ILE A 6 39.91 0.96 -1.00
CA ILE A 6 39.04 0.31 -1.97
C ILE A 6 39.31 0.94 -3.34
N LYS A 7 39.34 0.11 -4.38
CA LYS A 7 39.40 0.57 -5.76
C LYS A 7 38.05 1.20 -6.13
N GLU A 8 38.01 2.52 -6.22
CA GLU A 8 36.82 3.26 -6.65
C GLU A 8 36.55 3.00 -8.13
N ASP A 9 35.35 2.47 -8.42
CA ASP A 9 34.86 2.33 -9.79
C ASP A 9 34.02 3.57 -10.13
N PRO A 10 34.45 4.41 -11.09
CA PRO A 10 33.71 5.60 -11.46
C PRO A 10 32.29 5.30 -11.96
N ALA A 11 32.01 4.11 -12.47
CA ALA A 11 30.66 3.73 -12.87
C ALA A 11 29.73 3.57 -11.65
N ILE A 12 30.23 2.97 -10.57
CA ILE A 12 29.48 2.77 -9.33
C ILE A 12 29.21 4.12 -8.67
N GLU A 13 30.22 4.99 -8.58
CA GLU A 13 30.07 6.32 -7.98
C GLU A 13 29.07 7.20 -8.74
N ARG A 14 29.09 7.14 -10.08
CA ARG A 14 28.13 7.86 -10.92
C ARG A 14 26.71 7.32 -10.78
N PHE A 15 26.54 6.00 -10.68
CA PHE A 15 25.23 5.40 -10.42
C PHE A 15 24.71 5.79 -9.04
N ASN A 16 25.58 5.79 -8.03
CA ASN A 16 25.21 6.22 -6.68
C ASN A 16 24.75 7.68 -6.69
N THR A 17 25.57 8.56 -7.27
CA THR A 17 25.25 9.99 -7.45
C THR A 17 23.93 10.18 -8.20
N MET A 18 23.68 9.41 -9.27
CA MET A 18 22.44 9.51 -10.03
C MET A 18 21.20 9.16 -9.19
N ARG A 19 21.25 8.06 -8.41
CA ARG A 19 20.14 7.68 -7.52
C ARG A 19 19.90 8.71 -6.43
N GLU A 20 20.97 9.14 -5.75
CA GLU A 20 20.88 10.10 -4.66
C GLU A 20 20.37 11.47 -5.14
N THR A 21 20.77 11.90 -6.33
CA THR A 21 20.36 13.20 -6.92
C THR A 21 19.15 13.09 -7.84
N SER A 22 18.44 11.96 -7.85
CA SER A 22 17.29 11.74 -8.75
C SER A 22 16.16 12.74 -8.50
N TYR A 23 15.91 13.14 -7.24
CA TYR A 23 14.85 14.08 -6.90
C TYR A 23 15.07 15.49 -7.49
N LEU A 24 16.33 15.92 -7.65
CA LEU A 24 16.67 17.22 -8.25
C LEU A 24 16.31 17.31 -9.73
N ARG A 25 16.27 16.17 -10.42
CA ARG A 25 15.98 16.07 -11.86
C ARG A 25 14.58 15.51 -12.15
N PHE A 26 13.77 15.32 -11.11
CA PHE A 26 12.44 14.77 -11.25
C PHE A 26 11.53 15.69 -12.07
N LYS A 27 10.69 15.09 -12.91
CA LYS A 27 9.69 15.79 -13.72
C LYS A 27 8.36 15.04 -13.69
N TRP A 28 7.27 15.79 -13.54
CA TRP A 28 5.92 15.27 -13.69
C TRP A 28 5.64 14.95 -15.16
N THR A 29 5.84 13.68 -15.52
CA THR A 29 5.43 13.11 -16.80
C THR A 29 4.12 12.33 -16.60
N PRO A 30 3.33 12.11 -17.68
CA PRO A 30 2.11 11.31 -17.59
C PRO A 30 2.34 9.92 -16.96
N ALA A 31 3.50 9.30 -17.19
CA ALA A 31 3.86 8.03 -16.57
C ALA A 31 4.04 8.16 -15.04
N THR A 32 4.86 9.10 -14.58
CA THR A 32 5.10 9.32 -13.14
C THR A 32 3.85 9.74 -12.39
N VAL A 33 2.98 10.56 -13.01
CA VAL A 33 1.70 10.97 -12.42
C VAL A 33 0.79 9.77 -12.24
N ARG A 34 0.67 8.88 -13.24
CA ARG A 34 -0.12 7.65 -13.11
C ARG A 34 0.39 6.78 -11.97
N THR A 35 1.70 6.57 -11.88
CA THR A 35 2.30 5.80 -10.79
C THR A 35 2.01 6.42 -9.43
N ALA A 36 2.14 7.75 -9.31
CA ALA A 36 1.85 8.46 -8.06
C ALA A 36 0.37 8.36 -7.66
N LEU A 37 -0.55 8.59 -8.61
CA LEU A 37 -2.00 8.50 -8.35
C LEU A 37 -2.41 7.09 -7.95
N LEU A 38 -1.92 6.07 -8.65
CA LEU A 38 -2.22 4.68 -8.33
C LEU A 38 -1.66 4.30 -6.94
N GLY A 39 -0.39 4.61 -6.67
CA GLY A 39 0.30 4.22 -5.45
C GLY A 39 -0.15 4.96 -4.20
N PHE A 40 -0.40 6.27 -4.29
CA PHE A 40 -0.70 7.10 -3.11
C PHE A 40 -2.19 7.37 -2.90
N ILE A 41 -3.01 7.29 -3.96
CA ILE A 41 -4.44 7.60 -3.85
C ILE A 41 -5.27 6.34 -4.04
N VAL A 42 -5.19 5.71 -5.20
CA VAL A 42 -6.11 4.61 -5.56
C VAL A 42 -5.92 3.41 -4.64
N VAL A 43 -4.69 2.93 -4.45
CA VAL A 43 -4.45 1.74 -3.62
C VAL A 43 -4.82 1.98 -2.14
N PRO A 44 -4.36 3.06 -1.47
CA PRO A 44 -4.71 3.30 -0.07
C PRO A 44 -6.22 3.55 0.12
N SER A 45 -6.86 4.31 -0.77
CA SER A 45 -8.31 4.56 -0.69
C SER A 45 -9.12 3.29 -0.89
N ALA A 46 -8.75 2.42 -1.82
CA ALA A 46 -9.42 1.14 -2.03
C ALA A 46 -9.30 0.26 -0.77
N ILE A 47 -8.10 0.15 -0.19
CA ILE A 47 -7.88 -0.60 1.04
C ILE A 47 -8.75 -0.05 2.17
N TYR A 48 -8.74 1.27 2.38
CA TYR A 48 -9.55 1.92 3.41
C TYR A 48 -11.05 1.66 3.20
N TYR A 49 -11.55 1.83 1.98
CA TYR A 49 -12.96 1.61 1.65
C TYR A 49 -13.39 0.16 1.92
N PHE A 50 -12.56 -0.82 1.54
CA PHE A 50 -12.86 -2.23 1.84
C PHE A 50 -12.78 -2.52 3.34
N ALA A 51 -11.79 -1.96 4.03
CA ALA A 51 -11.65 -2.12 5.47
C ALA A 51 -12.90 -1.58 6.19
N ASP A 52 -13.35 -0.37 5.85
CA ASP A 52 -14.53 0.27 6.44
C ASP A 52 -15.83 -0.51 6.13
N LYS A 53 -16.05 -0.86 4.86
CA LYS A 53 -17.25 -1.57 4.42
C LYS A 53 -17.43 -2.95 5.05
N TYR A 54 -16.33 -3.62 5.34
CA TYR A 54 -16.33 -4.98 5.87
C TYR A 54 -15.87 -5.05 7.33
N HIS A 55 -15.67 -3.90 7.98
CA HIS A 55 -15.27 -3.85 9.37
C HIS A 55 -16.32 -4.51 10.25
N VAL A 56 -15.95 -5.58 10.95
CA VAL A 56 -16.82 -6.30 11.92
C VAL A 56 -18.14 -6.81 11.31
N ARG A 57 -18.23 -6.84 9.98
CA ARG A 57 -19.45 -7.27 9.29
C ARG A 57 -19.68 -8.77 9.42
N TRP A 58 -18.61 -9.55 9.49
CA TRP A 58 -18.71 -11.00 9.56
C TRP A 58 -18.24 -11.53 10.90
N ASP A 59 -19.14 -12.26 11.56
CA ASP A 59 -18.87 -12.97 12.80
C ASP A 59 -19.08 -14.47 12.56
N TRP A 60 -18.00 -15.22 12.68
CA TRP A 60 -17.98 -16.67 12.47
C TRP A 60 -17.91 -17.44 13.80
N VAL A 61 -17.78 -16.74 14.93
CA VAL A 61 -17.52 -17.36 16.21
C VAL A 61 -18.79 -18.09 16.69
N GLY A 62 -18.72 -19.41 16.79
CA GLY A 62 -19.80 -20.24 17.32
C GLY A 62 -21.05 -20.36 16.44
N ARG A 63 -20.99 -19.93 15.16
CA ARG A 63 -22.14 -19.97 14.24
C ARG A 63 -22.44 -21.39 13.74
N ARG A 64 -23.72 -21.77 13.74
CA ARG A 64 -24.22 -23.08 13.25
C ARG A 64 -24.74 -23.01 11.80
N ARG A 65 -24.87 -24.17 11.15
CA ARG A 65 -25.42 -24.28 9.78
C ARG A 65 -26.81 -23.63 9.71
N GLY A 66 -26.99 -22.72 8.75
CA GLY A 66 -28.23 -21.98 8.54
C GLY A 66 -28.35 -20.67 9.32
N GLN A 67 -27.41 -20.36 10.23
CA GLN A 67 -27.38 -19.07 10.92
C GLN A 67 -26.67 -18.00 10.06
N PRO A 68 -27.13 -16.74 10.10
CA PRO A 68 -26.48 -15.65 9.38
C PRO A 68 -25.11 -15.34 10.00
N LEU A 69 -24.17 -15.02 9.12
CA LEU A 69 -22.80 -14.61 9.46
C LEU A 69 -22.64 -13.08 9.47
N ASP A 70 -23.53 -12.38 8.76
CA ASP A 70 -23.60 -10.94 8.77
C ASP A 70 -24.14 -10.48 10.13
N THR A 71 -23.37 -9.66 10.85
CA THR A 71 -23.71 -9.17 12.19
C THR A 71 -25.03 -8.40 12.21
N VAL A 72 -25.37 -7.70 11.12
CA VAL A 72 -26.65 -6.97 11.00
C VAL A 72 -27.82 -7.94 10.89
N ALA A 73 -27.69 -8.95 10.02
CA ALA A 73 -28.74 -9.97 9.83
C ALA A 73 -28.92 -10.83 11.09
N ALA A 74 -27.83 -11.12 11.81
CA ALA A 74 -27.87 -11.84 13.08
C ALA A 74 -28.66 -11.08 14.16
N LYS A 75 -28.50 -9.76 14.25
CA LYS A 75 -29.21 -8.93 15.24
C LYS A 75 -30.72 -8.88 14.95
N ALA A 76 -31.12 -8.83 13.69
CA ALA A 76 -32.54 -8.81 13.31
C ALA A 76 -33.29 -10.08 13.74
N GLN A 77 -32.65 -11.25 13.69
CA GLN A 77 -33.24 -12.51 14.13
C GLN A 77 -33.39 -12.65 15.66
N GLN A 78 -32.70 -11.83 16.45
CA GLN A 78 -32.78 -11.87 17.92
C GLN A 78 -33.89 -10.98 18.49
N SER A 79 -34.44 -10.07 17.69
CA SER A 79 -35.48 -9.13 18.10
C SER A 79 -36.92 -9.61 17.79
N GLU A 80 -37.05 -10.71 17.08
CA GLU A 80 -38.31 -11.48 16.92
C GLU A 80 -38.44 -12.53 18.04
#